data_AF-A0AA88CY09-F1
#
_entry.id   AF-A0AA88CY09-F1
#
_cell.length_a   1.000
_cell.length_b   1.000
_cell.length_c   1.000
_cell.angle_alpha   90.00
_cell.angle_beta   90.00
_cell.angle_gamma   90.00
#
_symmetry.space_group_name_H-M   'P 1'
#
loop_
_entity.id
_entity.type
_entity.pdbx_description
1 polymer ?
#
loop_
_entity_poly.entity_id
_entity_poly.type
_entity_poly.pdbx_seq_one_letter_code
_entity_poly.pdbx_strand_id
1 'polypeptide(L)'
;MKQYGTSNQEAYDEFRRQIVEAWKDINAEWLDEHEHAPQPLLMRVLNLARVMDVVYKDGDSYTNSGGLMKIFIKSLLIDAVHI
;
A
#
# COMPACT_ATOMS: atom_id res chain seq x y z
N MET A 1 2.92 -7.21 -19.75
CA MET A 1 3.31 -8.29 -20.69
C MET A 1 2.39 -8.38 -21.91
N LYS A 2 1.26 -9.09 -21.88
CA LYS A 2 0.45 -9.40 -23.09
C LYS A 2 0.08 -8.19 -23.96
N GLN A 3 -0.33 -7.08 -23.34
CA GLN A 3 -0.73 -5.87 -24.06
C GLN A 3 0.43 -5.20 -24.82
N TYR A 4 1.65 -5.24 -24.28
CA TYR A 4 2.80 -4.50 -24.80
C TYR A 4 3.93 -5.42 -25.28
N GLY A 5 3.75 -6.75 -25.26
CA GLY A 5 4.78 -7.72 -25.59
C GLY A 5 6.00 -7.72 -24.65
N THR A 6 5.89 -7.11 -23.47
CA THR A 6 7.02 -6.91 -22.54
C THR A 6 7.33 -8.15 -21.69
N SER A 7 8.55 -8.20 -21.16
CA SER A 7 8.96 -9.16 -20.14
C SER A 7 8.26 -8.93 -18.80
N ASN A 8 8.35 -9.92 -17.90
CA ASN A 8 7.87 -9.79 -16.52
C ASN A 8 8.53 -8.63 -15.79
N GLN A 9 9.85 -8.50 -15.93
CA GLN A 9 10.64 -7.48 -15.22
C GLN A 9 10.27 -6.08 -15.68
N GLU A 10 10.21 -5.83 -16.99
CA GLU A 10 9.81 -4.52 -17.53
C GLU A 10 8.40 -4.14 -17.12
N ALA A 11 7.46 -5.08 -17.13
CA ALA A 11 6.09 -4.82 -16.66
C ALA A 11 6.07 -4.47 -15.17
N TYR A 12 6.85 -5.18 -14.37
CA TYR A 12 6.98 -4.94 -12.94
C TYR A 12 7.58 -3.56 -12.63
N ASP A 13 8.65 -3.18 -13.32
CA ASP A 13 9.31 -1.89 -13.14
C ASP A 13 8.40 -0.71 -13.54
N GLU A 14 7.62 -0.88 -14.61
CA GLU A 14 6.64 0.13 -15.03
C GLU A 14 5.50 0.28 -14.02
N PHE A 15 4.96 -0.83 -13.48
CA PHE A 15 3.95 -0.74 -12.41
C PHE A 15 4.51 -0.09 -11.15
N ARG A 16 5.77 -0.40 -10.78
CA ARG A 16 6.44 0.25 -9.65
C ARG A 16 6.56 1.75 -9.87
N ARG A 17 6.93 2.18 -11.08
CA ARG A 17 6.99 3.60 -11.45
C ARG A 17 5.62 4.28 -11.31
N GLN A 18 4.56 3.65 -11.82
CA GLN A 18 3.19 4.18 -11.70
C GLN A 18 2.72 4.29 -10.25
N ILE A 19 3.04 3.31 -9.40
CA ILE A 19 2.74 3.36 -7.96
C ILE A 19 3.44 4.54 -7.30
N VAL A 20 4.72 4.79 -7.63
CA VAL A 20 5.47 5.92 -7.09
C VAL A 20 4.88 7.26 -7.51
N GLU A 21 4.47 7.40 -8.78
CA GLU A 21 3.78 8.62 -9.24
C GLU A 21 2.42 8.80 -8.54
N ALA A 22 1.62 7.74 -8.42
CA ALA A 22 0.34 7.80 -7.72
C ALA A 22 0.49 8.20 -6.24
N TRP A 23 1.57 7.78 -5.58
CA TRP A 23 1.87 8.25 -4.22
C TRP A 23 2.18 9.75 -4.15
N LYS A 24 2.83 10.32 -5.18
CA LYS A 24 3.07 11.77 -5.24
C LYS A 24 1.76 12.52 -5.41
N ASP A 25 0.87 12.04 -6.27
CA ASP A 25 -0.45 12.64 -6.49
C ASP A 25 -1.27 12.62 -5.18
N ILE A 26 -1.36 11.45 -4.51
CA ILE A 26 -2.04 11.33 -3.21
C ILE A 26 -1.49 12.32 -2.18
N ASN A 27 -0.17 12.49 -2.12
CA ASN A 27 0.44 13.41 -1.16
C ASN A 27 0.19 14.89 -1.51
N ALA A 28 0.15 15.24 -2.80
CA ALA A 28 -0.16 16.59 -3.24
C ALA A 28 -1.62 16.95 -2.92
N GLU A 29 -2.55 16.08 -3.30
CA GLU A 29 -3.98 16.26 -3.02
C GLU A 29 -4.25 16.31 -1.51
N TRP A 30 -3.63 15.43 -0.71
CA TRP A 30 -3.79 15.43 0.74
C TRP A 30 -3.44 16.78 1.40
N LEU A 31 -2.50 17.53 0.81
CA LEU A 31 -2.10 18.86 1.30
C LEU A 31 -3.07 19.98 0.88
N ASP A 32 -3.84 19.79 -0.19
CA ASP A 32 -4.77 20.78 -0.77
C ASP A 32 -6.24 20.52 -0.35
N GLU A 33 -6.62 19.27 -0.10
CA GLU A 33 -8.00 18.79 0.04
C GLU A 33 -8.74 19.16 1.34
N HIS A 34 -8.26 20.13 2.14
CA HIS A 34 -8.96 20.54 3.36
C HIS A 34 -10.38 21.10 3.12
N GLU A 35 -10.67 21.58 1.91
CA GLU A 35 -11.95 22.22 1.58
C GLU A 35 -12.95 21.32 0.83
N HIS A 36 -12.50 20.20 0.24
CA HIS A 36 -13.31 19.41 -0.70
C HIS A 36 -13.99 18.18 -0.10
N ALA A 37 -13.40 17.57 0.94
CA ALA A 37 -13.97 16.40 1.59
C ALA A 37 -13.61 16.34 3.08
N PRO A 38 -14.43 15.65 3.90
CA PRO A 38 -14.08 15.46 5.31
C PRO A 38 -12.80 14.64 5.47
N GLN A 39 -11.82 15.17 6.21
CA GLN A 39 -10.56 14.47 6.51
C GLN A 39 -10.73 13.02 7.01
N PRO A 40 -11.73 12.67 7.86
CA PRO A 40 -11.91 11.28 8.29
C PRO A 40 -12.23 10.32 7.13
N LEU A 41 -12.89 10.79 6.07
CA LEU A 41 -13.17 10.00 4.88
C LEU A 41 -11.90 9.82 4.04
N LEU A 42 -11.16 10.90 3.80
CA LEU A 42 -9.89 10.86 3.08
C LEU A 42 -8.88 9.93 3.77
N MET A 43 -8.82 9.96 5.12
CA MET A 43 -8.00 9.04 5.91
C MET A 43 -8.32 7.57 5.65
N ARG A 44 -9.58 7.20 5.38
CA ARG A 44 -9.95 5.82 5.08
C ARG A 44 -9.36 5.36 3.76
N VAL A 45 -9.43 6.20 2.73
CA VAL A 45 -8.87 5.91 1.39
C VAL A 45 -7.34 5.82 1.48
N LEU A 46 -6.72 6.79 2.14
CA LEU A 46 -5.27 6.80 2.35
C LEU A 46 -4.78 5.57 3.11
N ASN A 47 -5.48 5.19 4.19
CA ASN A 47 -5.11 4.00 4.96
C ASN A 47 -5.33 2.69 4.17
N LEU A 48 -6.30 2.64 3.26
CA LEU A 48 -6.47 1.49 2.36
C LEU A 48 -5.25 1.34 1.44
N ALA A 49 -4.79 2.43 0.81
CA ALA A 49 -3.58 2.42 -0.01
C ALA A 49 -2.33 1.98 0.80
N ARG A 50 -2.17 2.50 2.01
CA ARG A 50 -1.07 2.11 2.93
C ARG A 50 -1.11 0.62 3.28
N VAL A 51 -2.28 0.07 3.57
CA VAL A 51 -2.42 -1.36 3.88
C VAL A 51 -2.04 -2.21 2.67
N MET A 52 -2.43 -1.82 1.45
CA MET A 52 -2.03 -2.56 0.24
C MET A 52 -0.51 -2.58 0.05
N ASP A 53 0.17 -1.45 0.30
CA ASP A 53 1.63 -1.39 0.27
C ASP A 53 2.25 -2.36 1.28
N VAL A 54 1.80 -2.32 2.54
CA VAL A 54 2.31 -3.22 3.60
C VAL A 54 2.07 -4.70 3.30
N VAL A 55 0.88 -5.04 2.79
CA VAL A 55 0.46 -6.42 2.52
C VAL A 55 1.24 -7.05 1.36
N TYR A 56 1.60 -6.26 0.34
CA TYR A 56 2.15 -6.78 -0.92
C TYR A 56 3.62 -6.41 -1.19
N LYS A 57 4.26 -5.62 -0.31
CA LYS A 57 5.65 -5.16 -0.47
C LYS A 57 6.64 -6.28 -0.75
N ASP A 58 6.54 -7.38 0.01
CA ASP A 58 7.46 -8.51 -0.03
C ASP A 58 6.80 -9.77 -0.63
N GLY A 59 5.86 -9.56 -1.54
CA GLY A 59 5.01 -10.61 -2.13
C GLY A 59 3.65 -10.69 -1.43
N ASP A 60 2.83 -11.67 -1.84
CA ASP A 60 1.50 -11.84 -1.26
C ASP A 60 1.59 -12.25 0.20
N SER A 61 1.36 -11.33 1.13
CA SER A 61 1.22 -11.64 2.56
C SER A 61 -0.23 -11.71 3.02
N TYR A 62 -1.21 -11.55 2.12
CA TYR A 62 -2.63 -11.64 2.45
C TYR A 62 -3.12 -13.07 2.47
N THR A 63 -2.91 -13.80 1.36
CA THR A 63 -3.38 -15.19 1.23
C THR A 63 -2.31 -16.20 1.62
N ASN A 64 -1.03 -15.83 1.47
CA ASN A 64 0.07 -16.70 1.86
C ASN A 64 0.30 -16.64 3.36
N SER A 65 -0.02 -17.75 4.03
CA SER A 65 0.18 -17.86 5.48
C SER A 65 1.66 -17.93 5.90
N GLY A 66 2.59 -18.08 4.96
CA GLY A 66 4.04 -17.96 5.17
C GLY A 66 4.59 -16.54 5.03
N GLY A 67 3.76 -15.55 4.65
CA GLY A 67 4.15 -14.15 4.55
C GLY A 67 4.32 -13.45 5.90
N LEU A 68 4.71 -12.17 5.86
CA LEU A 68 5.04 -11.38 7.06
C LEU A 68 3.82 -10.97 7.88
N MET A 69 2.61 -11.07 7.33
CA MET A 69 1.39 -10.57 7.97
C MET A 69 1.12 -11.20 9.34
N LYS A 70 1.44 -12.49 9.54
CA LYS A 70 1.28 -13.13 10.86
C LYS A 70 2.14 -12.48 11.93
N ILE A 71 3.35 -12.04 11.58
CA ILE A 71 4.27 -11.35 12.50
C ILE A 71 3.69 -9.98 12.87
N PHE A 72 3.18 -9.24 11.88
CA PHE A 72 2.57 -7.93 12.12
C PHE A 72 1.30 -8.04 12.97
N ILE A 73 0.42 -9.00 12.68
CA ILE A 73 -0.80 -9.24 13.46
C ILE A 73 -0.45 -9.59 14.90
N LYS A 74 0.52 -10.49 15.11
CA LYS A 74 0.95 -10.89 16.46
C LYS A 74 1.49 -9.68 17.24
N SER A 75 2.40 -8.92 16.63
CA SER A 75 2.99 -7.73 17.26
C SER A 75 1.95 -6.66 17.58
N LEU A 76 0.95 -6.45 16.71
CA LEU A 76 -0.05 -5.39 16.87
C LEU A 76 -1.20 -5.76 17.82
N LEU A 77 -1.65 -7.02 17.79
CA LEU A 77 -2.92 -7.44 18.42
C LEU A 77 -2.77 -8.47 19.54
N ILE A 78 -1.59 -9.07 19.72
CA ILE A 78 -1.35 -10.14 20.69
C ILE A 78 -0.29 -9.73 21.71
N ASP A 79 0.87 -9.29 21.23
CA ASP A 79 2.01 -8.98 22.08
C ASP A 79 1.82 -7.58 22.71
N ALA A 80 1.79 -7.51 24.04
CA ALA A 80 1.68 -6.24 24.73
C ALA A 80 3.01 -5.46 24.66
N VAL A 81 2.92 -4.14 24.51
CA VAL A 81 4.09 -3.26 24.69
C VAL A 81 4.34 -3.12 26.18
N HIS A 82 5.43 -3.70 26.66
CA HIS A 82 5.89 -3.50 28.03
C HIS A 82 6.63 -2.16 28.13
N ILE A 83 6.23 -1.33 29.09
CA ILE A 83 6.80 -0.01 29.39
C ILE A 83 7.61 -0.11 30.68
#